data_AF-A0AAN7MQP9-F1
#
_entry.id   AF-A0AAN7MQP9-F1
#
_cell.length_a   1.000
_cell.length_b   1.000
_cell.length_c   1.000
_cell.angle_alpha   90.00
_cell.angle_beta   90.00
_cell.angle_gamma   90.00
#
_symmetry.space_group_name_H-M   'P 1'
#
loop_
_entity.id
_entity.type
_entity.pdbx_description
1 polymer ?
#
loop_
_entity_poly.entity_id
_entity_poly.type
_entity_poly.pdbx_seq_one_letter_code
_entity_poly.pdbx_strand_id
1 'polypeptide(L)'
;MGNIAKSVIEKCEICQRNNPRTQPRPPPRKTKKGNTPGDYWQIDFSELPRQNGYRYLLVLVDTFSGWPEAFPCRTNQAREVVKVLLKETIPCFEIPIGMSSDRGPHFVAKVIRSLARILEIKWDLHTPWRPQSSGKVERMNQTIKRQLNKICQEVQFKWPDALPLALLRARITPRSREKVSPFEILYGRPYQSINHEPGSIELIGKQYLKEYVISLGKVLSSLNRYLHSRTPLGLNTAVHEFQPGDWVYLRTWNDEPLKERWKGPFQVLLTTYTAVKLDGVEPWIHHTRIKKGLPPEKWTVEKQNESPL
;
A
#
# COMPACT_ATOMS: atom_id res chain seq x y z
N MET A 1 -30.52 32.49 -6.16
CA MET A 1 -31.01 31.33 -6.96
C MET A 1 -30.17 30.05 -6.81
N GLY A 2 -28.90 30.08 -6.39
CA GLY A 2 -28.07 28.85 -6.29
C GLY A 2 -28.40 27.84 -5.18
N ASN A 3 -29.19 28.22 -4.16
CA ASN A 3 -29.47 27.34 -3.01
C ASN A 3 -30.59 26.32 -3.27
N ILE A 4 -31.60 26.64 -4.09
CA ILE A 4 -32.68 25.70 -4.40
C ILE A 4 -32.16 24.58 -5.31
N ALA A 5 -31.40 24.93 -6.35
CA ALA A 5 -30.77 23.94 -7.24
C ALA A 5 -29.85 22.99 -6.46
N LYS A 6 -29.05 23.49 -5.51
CA LYS A 6 -28.23 22.65 -4.62
C LYS A 6 -29.09 21.72 -3.76
N SER A 7 -30.12 22.24 -3.09
CA SER A 7 -31.04 21.47 -2.26
C SER A 7 -31.74 20.35 -3.04
N VAL A 8 -32.19 20.64 -4.28
CA VAL A 8 -32.81 19.64 -5.16
C VAL A 8 -31.81 18.56 -5.59
N ILE A 9 -30.58 18.94 -5.93
CA ILE A 9 -29.52 17.98 -6.29
C ILE A 9 -29.11 17.12 -5.07
N GLU A 10 -29.08 17.71 -3.87
CA GLU A 10 -28.77 17.02 -2.61
C GLU A 10 -29.84 15.99 -2.23
N LYS A 11 -31.11 16.30 -2.48
CA LYS A 11 -32.26 15.41 -2.22
C LYS A 11 -32.52 14.38 -3.31
N CYS A 12 -32.07 14.62 -4.55
CA CYS A 12 -32.28 13.68 -5.65
C CYS A 12 -31.39 12.42 -5.50
N GLU A 13 -32.02 11.29 -5.20
CA GLU A 13 -31.34 10.00 -5.03
C GLU A 13 -30.53 9.59 -6.27
N ILE A 14 -31.08 9.78 -7.48
CA ILE A 14 -30.41 9.44 -8.75
C ILE A 14 -29.13 10.28 -8.92
N CYS A 15 -29.19 11.58 -8.61
CA CYS A 15 -28.02 12.45 -8.65
C CYS A 15 -26.99 12.04 -7.57
N GLN A 16 -27.45 11.68 -6.37
CA GLN A 16 -26.57 11.19 -5.31
C GLN A 16 -25.94 9.83 -5.65
N ARG A 17 -26.58 8.98 -6.43
CA ARG A 17 -25.98 7.68 -6.82
C ARG A 17 -24.99 7.76 -7.98
N ASN A 18 -25.02 8.84 -8.77
CA ASN A 18 -24.21 8.96 -9.99
C ASN A 18 -23.14 10.05 -9.94
N ASN A 19 -23.38 11.17 -9.25
CA ASN A 19 -22.46 12.29 -9.27
C ASN A 19 -21.15 12.01 -8.51
N PRO A 20 -20.00 12.45 -9.06
CA PRO A 20 -18.69 12.30 -8.44
C PRO A 20 -18.61 13.12 -7.15
N ARG A 21 -17.67 12.73 -6.27
CA ARG A 21 -17.42 13.46 -5.03
C ARG A 21 -16.80 14.82 -5.36
N THR A 22 -17.48 15.90 -4.97
CA THR A 22 -17.04 17.29 -5.17
C THR A 22 -16.14 17.83 -4.07
N GLN A 23 -15.97 17.10 -2.96
CA GLN A 23 -15.12 17.55 -1.87
C GLN A 23 -13.62 17.47 -2.22
N PRO A 24 -12.80 18.44 -1.79
CA PRO A 24 -11.36 18.40 -1.95
C PRO A 24 -10.79 17.08 -1.48
N ARG A 25 -9.91 16.46 -2.28
CA ARG A 25 -9.19 15.28 -1.81
C ARG A 25 -8.29 15.73 -0.66
N PRO A 26 -8.41 15.14 0.53
CA PRO A 26 -7.48 15.43 1.61
C PRO A 26 -6.05 15.09 1.15
N PRO A 27 -5.03 15.77 1.69
CA PRO A 27 -3.65 15.52 1.31
C PRO A 27 -3.33 14.03 1.43
N PRO A 28 -2.61 13.44 0.46
CA PRO A 28 -2.31 12.01 0.46
C PRO A 28 -1.64 11.63 1.78
N ARG A 29 -2.28 10.71 2.52
CA ARG A 29 -1.80 10.24 3.81
C ARG A 29 -0.47 9.51 3.63
N LYS A 30 0.46 9.78 4.53
CA LYS A 30 1.80 9.22 4.56
C LYS A 30 1.70 7.77 5.04
N THR A 31 2.15 6.82 4.21
CA THR A 31 2.23 5.39 4.58
C THR A 31 3.18 5.20 5.75
N LYS A 32 2.86 4.30 6.71
CA LYS A 32 3.81 3.91 7.76
C LYS A 32 5.14 3.48 7.14
N LYS A 33 6.24 3.97 7.72
CA LYS A 33 7.59 3.72 7.24
C LYS A 33 8.48 3.50 8.48
N GLY A 34 9.43 2.58 8.37
CA GLY A 34 10.48 2.37 9.36
C GLY A 34 11.41 3.58 9.47
N ASN A 35 12.11 3.68 10.60
CA ASN A 35 13.11 4.71 10.87
C ASN A 35 14.52 4.25 10.47
N THR A 36 14.76 2.94 10.49
CA THR A 36 15.98 2.29 9.99
C THR A 36 15.62 1.14 9.02
N PRO A 37 16.59 0.62 8.24
CA PRO A 37 16.37 -0.59 7.46
C PRO A 37 15.94 -1.76 8.38
N GLY A 38 14.94 -2.52 7.95
CA GLY A 38 14.46 -3.70 8.71
C GLY A 38 13.28 -3.43 9.65
N ASP A 39 13.08 -2.18 10.09
CA ASP A 39 12.01 -1.80 11.02
C ASP A 39 10.60 -2.15 10.54
N TYR A 40 10.32 -1.89 9.26
CA TYR A 40 8.95 -1.98 8.76
C TYR A 40 8.86 -2.41 7.31
N TRP A 41 8.07 -3.47 7.07
CA TRP A 41 7.96 -4.12 5.76
C TRP A 41 6.55 -4.02 5.17
N GLN A 42 6.47 -3.95 3.84
CA GLN A 42 5.24 -4.23 3.10
C GLN A 42 5.36 -5.58 2.40
N ILE A 43 4.34 -6.43 2.55
CA ILE A 43 4.31 -7.77 1.99
C ILE A 43 3.08 -7.93 1.09
N ASP A 44 3.27 -8.57 -0.06
CA ASP A 44 2.22 -8.82 -1.05
C ASP A 44 2.52 -10.09 -1.85
N PHE A 45 1.47 -10.73 -2.36
CA PHE A 45 1.61 -11.82 -3.32
C PHE A 45 1.36 -11.32 -4.73
N SER A 46 2.13 -11.83 -5.69
CA SER A 46 1.87 -11.63 -7.11
C SER A 46 1.79 -12.95 -7.84
N GLU A 47 0.84 -13.06 -8.78
CA GLU A 47 0.77 -14.21 -9.68
C GLU A 47 1.65 -14.01 -10.92
N LEU A 48 2.27 -15.11 -11.34
CA LEU A 48 3.10 -15.25 -12.54
C LEU A 48 2.73 -16.54 -13.28
N PRO A 49 3.06 -16.66 -14.59
CA PRO A 49 2.86 -17.89 -15.34
C PRO A 49 3.53 -19.08 -14.65
N ARG A 50 2.86 -20.22 -14.61
CA ARG A 50 3.37 -21.40 -13.90
C ARG A 50 4.65 -21.92 -14.56
N GLN A 51 5.76 -21.93 -13.82
CA GLN A 51 7.07 -22.41 -14.27
C GLN A 51 7.78 -23.13 -13.13
N ASN A 52 8.39 -24.29 -13.39
CA ASN A 52 9.07 -25.13 -12.39
C ASN A 52 8.19 -25.44 -11.14
N GLY A 53 6.87 -25.49 -11.32
CA GLY A 53 5.89 -25.70 -10.24
C GLY A 53 5.55 -24.45 -9.41
N TYR A 54 6.21 -23.32 -9.65
CA TYR A 54 5.93 -22.03 -9.01
C TYR A 54 4.89 -21.24 -9.81
N ARG A 55 3.94 -20.61 -9.10
CA ARG A 55 2.89 -19.75 -9.68
C ARG A 55 2.82 -18.39 -8.98
N TYR A 56 3.27 -18.33 -7.74
CA TYR A 56 3.16 -17.16 -6.89
C TYR A 56 4.56 -16.60 -6.60
N LEU A 57 4.63 -15.30 -6.42
CA LEU A 57 5.82 -14.58 -5.98
C LEU A 57 5.43 -13.82 -4.72
N LEU A 58 6.00 -14.20 -3.59
CA LEU A 58 5.86 -13.45 -2.35
C LEU A 58 6.90 -12.33 -2.33
N VAL A 59 6.47 -11.08 -2.28
CA VAL A 59 7.37 -9.92 -2.31
C VAL A 59 7.28 -9.16 -1.01
N LEU A 60 8.45 -8.88 -0.42
CA LEU A 60 8.63 -8.08 0.76
C LEU A 60 9.46 -6.86 0.39
N VAL A 61 9.03 -5.68 0.84
CA VAL A 61 9.75 -4.43 0.60
C VAL A 61 9.98 -3.71 1.90
N ASP A 62 11.25 -3.50 2.25
CA ASP A 62 11.62 -2.66 3.37
C ASP A 62 11.18 -1.23 3.06
N THR A 63 10.35 -0.68 3.94
CA THR A 63 9.80 0.64 3.70
C THR A 63 10.89 1.71 3.82
N PHE A 64 11.95 1.51 4.60
CA PHE A 64 13.03 2.48 4.80
C PHE A 64 13.90 2.64 3.55
N SER A 65 14.68 1.61 3.25
CA SER A 65 15.64 1.53 2.14
C SER A 65 14.96 1.33 0.79
N GLY A 66 13.78 0.71 0.77
CA GLY A 66 13.17 0.21 -0.46
C GLY A 66 13.75 -1.11 -0.94
N TRP A 67 14.52 -1.82 -0.09
CA TRP A 67 15.11 -3.11 -0.39
C TRP A 67 14.03 -4.15 -0.70
N PRO A 68 14.06 -4.79 -1.89
CA PRO A 68 13.15 -5.86 -2.23
C PRO A 68 13.75 -7.24 -1.88
N GLU A 69 12.92 -8.05 -1.23
CA GLU A 69 13.05 -9.51 -1.18
C GLU A 69 11.87 -10.13 -1.94
N ALA A 70 12.13 -11.17 -2.72
CA ALA A 70 11.07 -11.86 -3.45
C ALA A 70 11.35 -13.36 -3.53
N PHE A 71 10.33 -14.17 -3.25
CA PHE A 71 10.46 -15.61 -3.11
C PHE A 71 9.43 -16.33 -4.00
N PRO A 72 9.87 -17.27 -4.86
CA PRO A 72 8.96 -18.07 -5.67
C PRO A 72 8.22 -19.08 -4.79
N CYS A 73 6.88 -19.09 -4.87
CA CYS A 73 6.00 -19.94 -4.07
C CYS A 73 5.11 -20.81 -4.97
N ARG A 74 4.90 -22.05 -4.56
CA ARG A 74 3.99 -22.99 -5.25
C ARG A 74 2.53 -22.71 -4.93
N THR A 75 2.28 -22.19 -3.72
CA THR A 75 0.96 -21.81 -3.21
C THR A 75 1.01 -20.37 -2.67
N ASN A 76 -0.14 -19.72 -2.51
CA ASN A 76 -0.27 -18.42 -1.82
C ASN A 76 -0.76 -18.60 -0.38
N GLN A 77 -0.41 -19.70 0.28
CA GLN A 77 -0.92 -20.02 1.62
C GLN A 77 -0.11 -19.32 2.72
N ALA A 78 -0.75 -19.12 3.88
CA ALA A 78 -0.12 -18.51 5.06
C ALA A 78 1.18 -19.22 5.49
N ARG A 79 1.26 -20.55 5.31
CA ARG A 79 2.47 -21.34 5.63
C ARG A 79 3.70 -20.91 4.82
N GLU A 80 3.52 -20.48 3.58
CA GLU A 80 4.62 -20.01 2.73
C GLU A 80 5.17 -18.69 3.27
N VAL A 81 4.28 -17.81 3.71
CA VAL A 81 4.63 -16.54 4.36
C VAL A 81 5.41 -16.81 5.65
N VAL A 82 4.89 -17.65 6.55
CA VAL A 82 5.57 -18.01 7.80
C VAL A 82 6.95 -18.61 7.54
N LYS A 83 7.04 -19.53 6.58
CA LYS A 83 8.31 -20.16 6.19
C LYS A 83 9.33 -19.12 5.73
N VAL A 84 8.94 -18.21 4.84
CA VAL A 84 9.82 -17.15 4.32
C VAL A 84 10.26 -16.20 5.43
N LEU A 85 9.33 -15.78 6.29
CA LEU A 85 9.67 -14.86 7.40
C LEU A 85 10.70 -15.47 8.35
N LEU A 86 10.48 -16.71 8.78
CA LEU A 86 11.33 -17.38 9.75
C LEU A 86 12.68 -17.84 9.17
N LYS A 87 12.72 -18.23 7.89
CA LYS A 87 13.95 -18.78 7.28
C LYS A 87 14.80 -17.72 6.59
N GLU A 88 14.17 -16.75 5.95
CA GLU A 88 14.85 -15.87 4.99
C GLU A 88 14.88 -14.42 5.45
N THR A 89 13.79 -13.91 6.06
CA THR A 89 13.67 -12.48 6.36
C THR A 89 14.25 -12.13 7.73
N ILE A 90 13.72 -12.72 8.81
CA ILE A 90 14.12 -12.40 10.18
C ILE A 90 15.60 -12.69 10.44
N PRO A 91 16.17 -13.83 9.98
CA PRO A 91 17.60 -14.09 10.17
C PRO A 91 18.52 -13.07 9.49
N CYS A 92 18.05 -12.41 8.42
CA CYS A 92 18.85 -11.45 7.65
C CYS A 92 18.69 -9.99 8.09
N PHE A 93 17.50 -9.62 8.57
CA PHE A 93 17.11 -8.22 8.83
C PHE A 93 16.64 -7.94 10.25
N GLU A 94 16.79 -8.91 11.16
CA GLU A 94 16.24 -8.88 12.51
C GLU A 94 14.70 -8.97 12.55
N ILE A 95 14.14 -8.93 13.76
CA ILE A 95 12.69 -8.96 13.95
C ILE A 95 12.14 -7.56 13.65
N PRO A 96 11.23 -7.40 12.66
CA PRO A 96 10.68 -6.10 12.31
C PRO A 96 9.71 -5.60 13.39
N ILE A 97 9.73 -4.29 13.65
CA ILE A 97 8.77 -3.62 14.56
C ILE A 97 7.35 -3.72 13.99
N GLY A 98 7.21 -3.72 12.66
CA GLY A 98 5.90 -3.88 12.03
C GLY A 98 5.93 -4.36 10.59
N MET A 99 4.80 -4.90 10.17
CA MET A 99 4.58 -5.34 8.80
C MET A 99 3.20 -4.91 8.34
N SER A 100 3.02 -4.75 7.02
CA SER A 100 1.69 -4.50 6.47
C SER A 100 1.44 -5.26 5.19
N SER A 101 0.20 -5.73 5.06
CA SER A 101 -0.27 -6.55 3.95
C SER A 101 -1.69 -6.16 3.56
N ASP A 102 -2.18 -6.69 2.44
CA ASP A 102 -3.60 -6.67 2.15
C ASP A 102 -4.39 -7.59 3.13
N ARG A 103 -5.72 -7.65 2.93
CA ARG A 103 -6.62 -8.53 3.71
C ARG A 103 -6.78 -9.93 3.09
N GLY A 104 -5.84 -10.37 2.27
CA GLY A 104 -5.85 -11.71 1.70
C GLY A 104 -5.94 -12.77 2.79
N PRO A 105 -6.67 -13.88 2.57
CA PRO A 105 -6.88 -14.91 3.60
C PRO A 105 -5.57 -15.48 4.14
N HIS A 106 -4.51 -15.46 3.32
CA HIS A 106 -3.18 -15.90 3.65
C HIS A 106 -2.41 -14.98 4.62
N PHE A 107 -2.76 -13.69 4.71
CA PHE A 107 -2.19 -12.77 5.71
C PHE A 107 -3.07 -12.60 6.95
N VAL A 108 -4.35 -12.96 6.84
CA VAL A 108 -5.32 -12.83 7.95
C VAL A 108 -5.42 -14.13 8.78
N ALA A 109 -4.78 -15.22 8.32
CA ALA A 109 -4.79 -16.53 8.95
C ALA A 109 -4.28 -16.52 10.41
N LYS A 110 -4.83 -17.41 11.24
CA LYS A 110 -4.50 -17.54 12.67
C LYS A 110 -3.00 -17.74 12.90
N VAL A 111 -2.32 -18.49 12.03
CA VAL A 111 -0.88 -18.75 12.14
C VAL A 111 -0.04 -17.48 12.01
N ILE A 112 -0.38 -16.57 11.10
CA ILE A 112 0.30 -15.28 10.92
C ILE A 112 0.07 -14.40 12.15
N ARG A 113 -1.18 -14.30 12.62
CA ARG A 113 -1.51 -13.53 13.82
C ARG A 113 -0.78 -14.06 15.06
N SER A 114 -0.67 -15.39 15.18
CA SER A 114 0.02 -16.03 16.30
C SER A 114 1.52 -15.75 16.25
N LEU A 115 2.14 -15.88 15.08
CA LEU A 115 3.55 -15.53 14.86
C LEU A 115 3.82 -14.07 15.19
N ALA A 116 3.01 -13.17 14.64
CA ALA A 116 3.15 -11.72 14.87
C ALA A 116 3.03 -11.37 16.35
N ARG A 117 2.13 -12.04 17.10
CA ARG A 117 2.00 -11.84 18.54
C ARG A 117 3.19 -12.37 19.34
N ILE A 118 3.72 -13.54 18.99
CA ILE A 118 4.87 -14.15 19.68
C ILE A 118 6.14 -13.31 19.48
N LEU A 119 6.33 -12.78 18.27
CA LEU A 119 7.49 -11.96 17.91
C LEU A 119 7.26 -10.47 18.14
N GLU A 120 6.13 -10.09 18.74
CA GLU A 120 5.74 -8.70 18.99
C GLU A 120 5.72 -7.79 17.75
N ILE A 121 5.53 -8.39 16.57
CA ILE A 121 5.45 -7.69 15.29
C ILE A 121 4.07 -7.06 15.15
N LYS A 122 4.01 -5.74 14.95
CA LYS A 122 2.76 -5.06 14.64
C LYS A 122 2.32 -5.35 13.21
N TRP A 123 1.25 -6.12 13.04
CA TRP A 123 0.71 -6.45 11.72
C TRP A 123 -0.46 -5.54 11.32
N ASP A 124 -0.20 -4.58 10.42
CA ASP A 124 -1.18 -3.62 9.92
C ASP A 124 -1.84 -4.10 8.62
N LEU A 125 -3.14 -4.41 8.66
CA LEU A 125 -3.91 -4.79 7.47
C LEU A 125 -4.40 -3.55 6.72
N HIS A 126 -4.12 -3.48 5.42
CA HIS A 126 -4.58 -2.36 4.58
C HIS A 126 -6.10 -2.33 4.51
N THR A 127 -6.72 -1.15 4.55
CA THR A 127 -8.17 -0.98 4.26
C THR A 127 -8.49 -1.58 2.90
N PRO A 128 -9.60 -2.35 2.75
CA PRO A 128 -9.88 -2.99 1.48
C PRO A 128 -10.13 -1.87 0.47
N TRP A 129 -9.79 -2.12 -0.81
CA TRP A 129 -10.05 -1.16 -1.87
C TRP A 129 -9.23 0.15 -1.81
N ARG A 130 -8.02 0.12 -1.22
CA ARG A 130 -7.07 1.25 -1.22
C ARG A 130 -5.63 0.85 -1.64
N PRO A 131 -5.32 0.93 -2.95
CA PRO A 131 -3.96 0.71 -3.47
C PRO A 131 -2.89 1.65 -2.88
N GLN A 132 -3.32 2.82 -2.37
CA GLN A 132 -2.40 3.81 -1.78
C GLN A 132 -1.73 3.32 -0.48
N SER A 133 -2.31 2.33 0.23
CA SER A 133 -1.74 1.77 1.46
C SER A 133 -0.63 0.73 1.18
N SER A 134 -0.77 -0.02 0.08
CA SER A 134 0.13 -1.03 -0.48
C SER A 134 1.10 -0.48 -1.53
N GLY A 135 1.09 0.83 -1.78
CA GLY A 135 1.67 1.40 -2.99
C GLY A 135 3.19 1.23 -3.15
N LYS A 136 3.99 0.88 -2.12
CA LYS A 136 5.42 0.59 -2.34
C LYS A 136 5.63 -0.83 -2.86
N VAL A 137 5.02 -1.82 -2.23
CA VAL A 137 5.14 -3.21 -2.67
C VAL A 137 4.50 -3.41 -4.04
N GLU A 138 3.36 -2.78 -4.34
CA GLU A 138 2.75 -2.83 -5.68
C GLU A 138 3.67 -2.28 -6.79
N ARG A 139 4.31 -1.12 -6.53
CA ARG A 139 5.28 -0.53 -7.47
C ARG A 139 6.52 -1.40 -7.64
N MET A 140 6.96 -2.04 -6.56
CA MET A 140 8.07 -2.98 -6.62
C MET A 140 7.70 -4.23 -7.42
N ASN A 141 6.50 -4.77 -7.22
CA ASN A 141 5.98 -5.90 -7.99
C ASN A 141 5.99 -5.59 -9.49
N GLN A 142 5.50 -4.40 -9.89
CA GLN A 142 5.57 -3.96 -11.29
C GLN A 142 7.02 -3.83 -11.79
N THR A 143 7.94 -3.40 -10.94
CA THR A 143 9.36 -3.26 -11.30
C THR A 143 9.99 -4.63 -11.51
N ILE A 144 9.82 -5.57 -10.57
CA ILE A 144 10.34 -6.94 -10.67
C ILE A 144 9.75 -7.64 -11.89
N LYS A 145 8.42 -7.56 -12.11
CA LYS A 145 7.77 -8.17 -13.29
C LYS A 145 8.31 -7.64 -14.61
N ARG A 146 8.55 -6.33 -14.72
CA ARG A 146 9.14 -5.73 -15.92
C ARG A 146 10.56 -6.22 -16.17
N GLN A 147 11.39 -6.36 -15.13
CA GLN A 147 12.74 -6.89 -15.27
C GLN A 147 12.72 -8.37 -15.65
N LEU A 148 11.90 -9.18 -14.98
CA LEU A 148 11.71 -10.59 -15.32
C LEU A 148 11.30 -10.75 -16.78
N ASN A 149 10.33 -9.97 -17.26
CA ASN A 149 9.88 -10.05 -18.65
C ASN A 149 11.03 -9.81 -19.64
N LYS A 150 11.86 -8.78 -19.42
CA LYS A 150 13.02 -8.48 -20.27
C LYS A 150 14.04 -9.62 -20.27
N ILE A 151 14.43 -10.08 -19.07
CA ILE A 151 15.45 -11.13 -18.92
C ILE A 151 14.97 -12.45 -19.53
N CYS A 152 13.70 -12.81 -19.33
CA CYS A 152 13.14 -14.04 -19.91
C CYS A 152 13.05 -13.97 -21.43
N GLN A 153 12.81 -12.80 -22.03
CA GLN A 153 12.79 -12.62 -23.49
C GLN A 153 14.19 -12.67 -24.10
N GLU A 154 15.18 -12.03 -23.46
CA GLU A 154 16.54 -11.95 -23.98
C GLU A 154 17.32 -13.27 -23.82
N VAL A 155 17.20 -13.94 -22.66
CA VAL A 155 18.06 -15.07 -22.28
C VAL A 155 17.30 -16.41 -22.34
N GLN A 156 16.00 -16.40 -22.70
CA GLN A 156 15.10 -17.57 -22.67
C GLN A 156 15.03 -18.29 -21.32
N PHE A 157 15.34 -17.60 -20.22
CA PHE A 157 15.22 -18.15 -18.87
C PHE A 157 13.77 -18.29 -18.44
N LYS A 158 13.51 -19.29 -17.59
CA LYS A 158 12.26 -19.31 -16.82
C LYS A 158 12.36 -18.26 -15.72
N TRP A 159 11.22 -17.62 -15.40
CA TRP A 159 11.21 -16.52 -14.45
C TRP A 159 11.77 -16.84 -13.05
N PRO A 160 11.64 -18.06 -12.48
CA PRO A 160 12.24 -18.35 -11.17
C PRO A 160 13.77 -18.25 -11.21
N ASP A 161 14.37 -18.69 -12.32
CA ASP A 161 15.82 -18.69 -12.53
C ASP A 161 16.34 -17.28 -12.86
N ALA A 162 15.51 -16.44 -13.48
CA ALA A 162 15.79 -15.02 -13.74
C ALA A 162 15.59 -14.10 -12.51
N LEU A 163 14.90 -14.57 -11.47
CA LEU A 163 14.53 -13.76 -10.30
C LEU A 163 15.74 -13.15 -9.56
N PRO A 164 16.85 -13.86 -9.31
CA PRO A 164 18.01 -13.27 -8.65
C PRO A 164 18.58 -12.07 -9.41
N LEU A 165 18.62 -12.13 -10.75
CA LEU A 165 19.08 -11.04 -11.60
C LEU A 165 18.12 -9.85 -11.59
N ALA A 166 16.82 -10.12 -11.62
CA ALA A 166 15.79 -9.08 -11.49
C ALA A 166 15.87 -8.36 -10.14
N LEU A 167 16.07 -9.11 -9.05
CA LEU A 167 16.26 -8.56 -7.70
C LEU A 167 17.54 -7.74 -7.60
N LEU A 168 18.66 -8.26 -8.11
CA LEU A 168 19.93 -7.53 -8.16
C LEU A 168 19.73 -6.18 -8.85
N ARG A 169 19.11 -6.17 -10.03
CA ARG A 169 18.83 -4.93 -10.76
C ARG A 169 17.99 -3.96 -9.94
N ALA A 170 16.96 -4.43 -9.25
CA ALA A 170 16.12 -3.60 -8.39
C ALA A 170 16.87 -3.03 -7.17
N ARG A 171 17.82 -3.80 -6.62
CA ARG A 171 18.64 -3.42 -5.45
C ARG A 171 19.70 -2.36 -5.78
N ILE A 172 20.28 -2.41 -6.98
CA ILE A 172 21.39 -1.52 -7.37
C ILE A 172 20.96 -0.30 -8.18
N THR A 173 19.69 -0.23 -8.63
CA THR A 173 19.21 0.91 -9.43
C THR A 173 18.88 2.09 -8.51
N PRO A 174 19.50 3.28 -8.70
CA PRO A 174 19.16 4.47 -7.94
C PRO A 174 17.70 4.88 -8.13
N ARG A 175 17.03 5.24 -7.04
CA ARG A 175 15.64 5.68 -7.11
C ARG A 175 15.55 7.12 -7.61
N SER A 176 14.53 7.41 -8.41
CA SER A 176 14.40 8.71 -9.10
C SER A 176 14.39 9.92 -8.15
N ARG A 177 13.80 9.76 -6.96
CA ARG A 177 13.65 10.81 -5.95
C ARG A 177 14.88 10.92 -5.04
N GLU A 178 15.36 9.81 -4.52
CA GLU A 178 16.43 9.78 -3.52
C GLU A 178 17.84 9.81 -4.14
N LYS A 179 17.95 9.49 -5.44
CA LYS A 179 19.22 9.38 -6.19
C LYS A 179 20.23 8.38 -5.61
N VAL A 180 19.80 7.57 -4.65
CA VAL A 180 20.55 6.46 -4.06
C VAL A 180 19.76 5.16 -4.25
N SER A 181 20.49 4.06 -4.41
CA SER A 181 19.94 2.70 -4.55
C SER A 181 19.63 2.08 -3.19
N PRO A 182 18.71 1.08 -3.13
CA PRO A 182 18.51 0.29 -1.93
C PRO A 182 19.81 -0.33 -1.37
N PHE A 183 20.71 -0.78 -2.24
CA PHE A 183 22.02 -1.33 -1.85
C PHE A 183 22.89 -0.30 -1.14
N GLU A 184 23.00 0.92 -1.68
CA GLU A 184 23.77 2.00 -1.05
C GLU A 184 23.21 2.38 0.33
N ILE A 185 21.87 2.35 0.48
CA ILE A 185 21.24 2.65 1.78
C ILE A 185 21.54 1.56 2.81
N LEU A 186 21.51 0.29 2.40
CA LEU A 186 21.66 -0.84 3.32
C LEU A 186 23.13 -1.08 3.69
N TYR A 187 24.04 -1.02 2.71
CA TYR A 187 25.45 -1.37 2.89
C TYR A 187 26.38 -0.16 3.02
N GLY A 188 25.87 1.07 2.89
CA GLY A 188 26.67 2.28 3.05
C GLY A 188 27.72 2.51 1.95
N ARG A 189 27.65 1.77 0.83
CA ARG A 189 28.62 1.82 -0.27
C ARG A 189 27.96 1.53 -1.62
N PRO A 190 28.52 2.00 -2.75
CA PRO A 190 27.99 1.67 -4.07
C PRO A 190 28.22 0.19 -4.37
N TYR A 191 27.36 -0.37 -5.22
CA TYR A 191 27.55 -1.71 -5.73
C TYR A 191 28.76 -1.74 -6.68
N GLN A 192 29.73 -2.62 -6.40
CA GLN A 192 30.93 -2.78 -7.23
C GLN A 192 30.64 -3.79 -8.35
N SER A 193 30.73 -3.35 -9.60
CA SER A 193 30.60 -4.20 -10.80
C SER A 193 31.93 -4.88 -11.14
N ILE A 194 31.89 -5.88 -12.03
CA ILE A 194 32.99 -6.77 -12.46
C ILE A 194 34.25 -6.02 -12.96
N ASN A 195 34.14 -4.76 -13.37
CA ASN A 195 35.29 -3.94 -13.81
C ASN A 195 36.10 -3.34 -12.65
N HIS A 196 36.12 -3.98 -11.48
CA HIS A 196 36.89 -3.52 -10.32
C HIS A 196 38.32 -4.08 -10.37
N GLU A 197 39.27 -3.28 -10.85
CA GLU A 197 40.70 -3.55 -10.71
C GLU A 197 41.06 -3.69 -9.20
N PRO A 198 41.49 -4.86 -8.72
CA PRO A 198 41.88 -5.05 -7.33
C PRO A 198 43.17 -4.25 -7.07
N GLY A 199 43.04 -3.05 -6.50
CA GLY A 199 44.17 -2.18 -6.16
C GLY A 199 43.98 -0.69 -6.44
N SER A 200 42.93 -0.29 -7.16
CA SER A 200 42.73 1.12 -7.60
C SER A 200 42.22 2.09 -6.51
N ILE A 201 41.97 1.62 -5.28
CA ILE A 201 41.34 2.41 -4.20
C ILE A 201 42.34 3.03 -3.21
N GLU A 202 43.60 2.60 -3.14
CA GLU A 202 44.43 2.94 -1.99
C GLU A 202 44.92 4.40 -1.94
N LEU A 203 45.09 5.09 -3.08
CA LEU A 203 45.51 6.50 -3.11
C LEU A 203 44.39 7.49 -3.52
N ILE A 204 43.53 7.13 -4.48
CA ILE A 204 42.40 7.99 -4.92
C ILE A 204 41.18 7.79 -4.01
N GLY A 205 41.03 6.58 -3.45
CA GLY A 205 39.82 6.14 -2.77
C GLY A 205 39.65 6.66 -1.36
N LYS A 206 40.67 7.04 -0.58
CA LYS A 206 40.45 7.48 0.81
C LYS A 206 39.73 8.82 0.91
N GLN A 207 40.10 9.80 0.09
CA GLN A 207 39.45 11.12 0.07
C GLN A 207 38.07 11.03 -0.59
N TYR A 208 37.99 10.38 -1.77
CA TYR A 208 36.75 10.23 -2.52
C TYR A 208 35.71 9.36 -1.79
N LEU A 209 36.13 8.26 -1.14
CA LEU A 209 35.24 7.43 -0.32
C LEU A 209 34.83 8.16 0.95
N LYS A 210 35.72 8.94 1.58
CA LYS A 210 35.34 9.79 2.73
C LYS A 210 34.32 10.84 2.32
N GLU A 211 34.53 11.53 1.21
CA GLU A 211 33.59 12.51 0.66
C GLU A 211 32.27 11.86 0.24
N TYR A 212 32.33 10.69 -0.39
CA TYR A 212 31.16 9.90 -0.76
C TYR A 212 30.38 9.44 0.47
N VAL A 213 31.04 8.87 1.50
CA VAL A 213 30.40 8.45 2.76
C VAL A 213 29.82 9.65 3.50
N ILE A 214 30.52 10.79 3.50
CA ILE A 214 29.96 12.05 4.03
C ILE A 214 28.74 12.48 3.23
N SER A 215 28.77 12.38 1.89
CA SER A 215 27.64 12.73 1.03
C SER A 215 26.46 11.77 1.25
N LEU A 216 26.73 10.48 1.41
CA LEU A 216 25.74 9.44 1.68
C LEU A 216 25.16 9.65 3.08
N GLY A 217 25.97 9.97 4.09
CA GLY A 217 25.53 10.36 5.43
C GLY A 217 24.65 11.61 5.41
N LYS A 218 24.99 12.63 4.61
CA LYS A 218 24.16 13.83 4.40
C LYS A 218 22.83 13.48 3.71
N VAL A 219 22.85 12.60 2.70
CA VAL A 219 21.63 12.13 2.01
C VAL A 219 20.77 11.30 2.95
N LEU A 220 21.34 10.35 3.68
CA LEU A 220 20.64 9.54 4.69
C LEU A 220 20.07 10.41 5.80
N SER A 221 20.81 11.41 6.28
CA SER A 221 20.32 12.37 7.27
C SER A 221 19.19 13.24 6.71
N SER A 222 19.28 13.65 5.45
CA SER A 222 18.23 14.42 4.77
C SER A 222 17.00 13.56 4.51
N LEU A 223 17.18 12.29 4.14
CA LEU A 223 16.11 11.30 4.08
C LEU A 223 15.51 11.14 5.46
N ASN A 224 16.30 10.93 6.50
CA ASN A 224 15.81 10.75 7.85
C ASN A 224 15.01 11.97 8.31
N ARG A 225 15.49 13.20 8.08
CA ARG A 225 14.76 14.44 8.37
C ARG A 225 13.47 14.59 7.54
N TYR A 226 13.55 14.29 6.24
CA TYR A 226 12.40 14.26 5.35
C TYR A 226 11.39 13.19 5.79
N LEU A 227 11.85 12.07 6.37
CA LEU A 227 11.02 11.04 6.95
C LEU A 227 10.42 11.46 8.27
N HIS A 228 11.17 12.12 9.15
CA HIS A 228 10.69 12.66 10.42
C HIS A 228 9.61 13.74 10.23
N SER A 229 9.79 14.64 9.26
CA SER A 229 8.75 15.58 8.83
C SER A 229 7.55 14.89 8.15
N ARG A 230 7.68 13.59 7.85
CA ARG A 230 6.68 12.73 7.22
C ARG A 230 6.24 11.55 8.06
N THR A 231 6.68 11.46 9.31
CA THR A 231 6.11 10.57 10.31
C THR A 231 4.62 10.92 10.39
N PRO A 232 3.71 9.93 10.38
CA PRO A 232 2.31 10.22 10.58
C PRO A 232 2.20 11.01 11.89
N LEU A 233 1.72 12.26 11.81
CA LEU A 233 1.27 12.96 13.01
C LEU A 233 0.35 12.00 13.77
N GLY A 234 0.55 11.90 15.09
CA GLY A 234 -0.38 11.21 15.97
C GLY A 234 -1.78 11.62 15.58
N LEU A 235 -2.60 10.63 15.25
CA LEU A 235 -3.97 10.85 14.82
C LEU A 235 -4.78 11.24 16.06
N ASN A 236 -4.63 12.47 16.52
CA ASN A 236 -5.37 12.97 17.68
C ASN A 236 -6.77 13.46 17.26
N THR A 237 -7.04 13.52 15.94
CA THR A 237 -8.30 14.03 15.38
C THR A 237 -8.63 13.26 14.11
N ALA A 238 -9.90 12.91 13.90
CA ALA A 238 -10.35 12.21 12.71
C ALA A 238 -10.08 13.02 11.44
N VAL A 239 -9.64 12.37 10.36
CA VAL A 239 -9.31 13.04 9.06
C VAL A 239 -10.57 13.22 8.20
N HIS A 240 -11.73 12.98 8.78
CA HIS A 240 -13.02 13.14 8.15
C HIS A 240 -14.04 13.61 9.16
N GLU A 241 -15.07 14.27 8.66
CA GLU A 241 -16.13 14.88 9.45
C GLU A 241 -17.30 13.93 9.74
N PHE A 242 -17.23 12.68 9.29
CA PHE A 242 -18.29 11.69 9.54
C PHE A 242 -18.38 11.35 11.02
N GLN A 243 -19.60 11.29 11.55
CA GLN A 243 -19.92 10.88 12.91
C GLN A 243 -20.85 9.65 12.90
N PRO A 244 -20.85 8.82 13.96
CA PRO A 244 -21.91 7.83 14.16
C PRO A 244 -23.30 8.46 14.05
N GLY A 245 -24.19 7.85 13.28
CA GLY A 245 -25.52 8.37 12.95
C GLY A 245 -25.64 9.05 11.59
N ASP A 246 -24.53 9.50 10.99
CA ASP A 246 -24.53 10.08 9.64
C ASP A 246 -24.98 9.05 8.59
N TRP A 247 -25.74 9.52 7.59
CA TRP A 247 -26.07 8.72 6.41
C TRP A 247 -25.03 8.94 5.31
N VAL A 248 -24.57 7.86 4.68
CA VAL A 248 -23.53 7.91 3.65
C VAL A 248 -23.80 6.93 2.51
N TYR A 249 -23.33 7.28 1.32
CA TYR A 249 -23.29 6.39 0.17
C TYR A 249 -21.89 5.78 0.01
N LEU A 250 -21.82 4.48 -0.32
CA LEU A 250 -20.61 3.69 -0.53
C LEU A 250 -20.27 3.56 -2.01
N ARG A 251 -19.05 3.89 -2.42
CA ARG A 251 -18.60 3.75 -3.82
C ARG A 251 -18.39 2.29 -4.21
N THR A 252 -19.00 1.86 -5.31
CA THR A 252 -18.84 0.52 -5.92
C THR A 252 -17.67 0.50 -6.93
N TRP A 253 -17.17 -0.69 -7.24
CA TRP A 253 -16.17 -0.94 -8.30
C TRP A 253 -16.81 -1.50 -9.57
N ASN A 254 -18.05 -1.09 -9.87
CA ASN A 254 -18.72 -1.56 -11.07
C ASN A 254 -18.27 -0.68 -12.25
N ASP A 255 -17.53 -1.28 -13.19
CA ASP A 255 -17.04 -0.61 -14.40
C ASP A 255 -17.99 -0.80 -15.60
N GLU A 256 -19.12 -1.49 -15.39
CA GLU A 256 -20.15 -1.64 -16.40
C GLU A 256 -20.77 -0.28 -16.79
N PRO A 257 -20.93 0.01 -18.10
CA PRO A 257 -21.55 1.23 -18.55
C PRO A 257 -23.01 1.33 -18.06
N LEU A 258 -23.42 2.55 -17.68
CA LEU A 258 -24.77 2.91 -17.23
C LEU A 258 -25.25 2.30 -15.90
N LYS A 259 -24.37 1.71 -15.08
CA LYS A 259 -24.70 1.28 -13.71
C LYS A 259 -24.32 2.30 -12.64
N GLU A 260 -25.10 2.31 -11.56
CA GLU A 260 -24.88 3.19 -10.40
C GLU A 260 -23.50 2.97 -9.75
N ARG A 261 -22.79 4.06 -9.48
CA ARG A 261 -21.42 4.05 -8.93
C ARG A 261 -21.37 4.12 -7.40
N TRP A 262 -22.51 4.36 -6.77
CA TRP A 262 -22.65 4.51 -5.33
C TRP A 262 -23.85 3.71 -4.82
N LYS A 263 -23.65 2.88 -3.80
CA LYS A 263 -24.65 2.03 -3.14
C LYS A 263 -25.02 2.62 -1.78
N GLY A 264 -26.28 2.51 -1.38
CA GLY A 264 -26.79 3.04 -0.10
C GLY A 264 -28.14 3.73 -0.28
N PRO A 265 -28.56 4.58 0.66
CA PRO A 265 -27.77 5.11 1.79
C PRO A 265 -27.57 4.08 2.92
N PHE A 266 -26.43 4.15 3.61
CA PHE A 266 -26.10 3.35 4.79
C PHE A 266 -25.87 4.26 6.00
N GLN A 267 -26.20 3.80 7.20
CA GLN A 267 -25.92 4.54 8.42
C GLN A 267 -24.50 4.24 8.93
N VAL A 268 -23.78 5.28 9.38
CA VAL A 268 -22.48 5.15 10.04
C VAL A 268 -22.70 4.68 11.47
N LEU A 269 -22.15 3.53 11.82
CA LEU A 269 -22.24 2.97 13.18
C LEU A 269 -21.06 3.39 14.06
N LEU A 270 -19.84 3.33 13.51
CA LEU A 270 -18.61 3.68 14.23
C LEU A 270 -17.67 4.44 13.31
N THR A 271 -16.83 5.26 13.91
CA THR A 271 -15.79 6.00 13.22
C THR A 271 -14.44 5.70 13.84
N THR A 272 -13.44 5.58 12.98
CA THR A 272 -12.03 5.63 13.37
C THR A 272 -11.45 6.89 12.76
N TYR A 273 -10.16 7.11 12.97
CA TYR A 273 -9.48 8.26 12.39
C TYR A 273 -9.50 8.35 10.85
N THR A 274 -9.68 7.23 10.15
CA THR A 274 -9.57 7.15 8.67
C THR A 274 -10.64 6.29 8.00
N ALA A 275 -11.46 5.58 8.76
CA ALA A 275 -12.46 4.67 8.23
C ALA A 275 -13.73 4.72 9.08
N VAL A 276 -14.83 4.40 8.44
CA VAL A 276 -16.13 4.27 9.08
C VAL A 276 -16.61 2.82 8.98
N LYS A 277 -17.38 2.40 9.98
CA LYS A 277 -18.13 1.15 9.96
C LYS A 277 -19.56 1.49 9.56
N LEU A 278 -20.05 0.87 8.50
CA LEU A 278 -21.42 1.07 8.01
C LEU A 278 -22.32 -0.08 8.46
N ASP A 279 -23.58 0.23 8.68
CA ASP A 279 -24.60 -0.76 8.94
C ASP A 279 -24.79 -1.70 7.74
N GLY A 280 -24.93 -3.00 8.00
CA GLY A 280 -25.04 -4.04 6.96
C GLY A 280 -23.80 -4.25 6.08
N VAL A 281 -22.68 -3.55 6.31
CA VAL A 281 -21.42 -3.72 5.56
C VAL A 281 -20.34 -4.30 6.47
N GLU A 282 -19.91 -5.53 6.17
CA GLU A 282 -18.96 -6.28 6.98
C GLU A 282 -17.57 -5.59 7.11
N PRO A 283 -16.91 -5.10 6.04
CA PRO A 283 -15.63 -4.43 6.17
C PRO A 283 -15.73 -2.98 6.67
N TRP A 284 -14.68 -2.51 7.35
CA TRP A 284 -14.45 -1.07 7.57
C TRP A 284 -14.17 -0.37 6.25
N ILE A 285 -14.84 0.76 6.01
CA ILE A 285 -14.75 1.51 4.77
C ILE A 285 -13.95 2.78 5.00
N HIS A 286 -12.88 2.96 4.24
CA HIS A 286 -12.10 4.19 4.33
C HIS A 286 -12.95 5.41 3.93
N HIS A 287 -12.79 6.53 4.64
CA HIS A 287 -13.61 7.75 4.51
C HIS A 287 -13.63 8.41 3.11
N THR A 288 -12.78 7.96 2.18
CA THR A 288 -12.74 8.48 0.80
C THR A 288 -13.58 7.67 -0.17
N ARG A 289 -14.04 6.49 0.27
CA ARG A 289 -14.97 5.63 -0.47
C ARG A 289 -16.42 5.93 -0.11
N ILE A 290 -16.64 6.92 0.73
CA ILE A 290 -17.98 7.35 1.16
C ILE A 290 -18.18 8.84 0.89
N LYS A 291 -19.45 9.22 0.74
CA LYS A 291 -19.89 10.62 0.72
C LYS A 291 -21.16 10.77 1.56
N LYS A 292 -21.39 11.95 2.14
CA LYS A 292 -22.62 12.23 2.90
C LYS A 292 -23.85 12.01 2.02
N GLY A 293 -24.86 11.42 2.62
CA GLY A 293 -26.18 11.21 2.06
C GLY A 293 -27.23 11.69 3.06
N LEU A 294 -28.48 11.77 2.59
CA LEU A 294 -29.62 12.03 3.45
C LEU A 294 -30.19 10.70 3.98
N PRO A 295 -30.93 10.74 5.10
CA PRO A 295 -31.71 9.59 5.54
C PRO A 295 -32.65 9.13 4.42
N PRO A 296 -32.90 7.82 4.28
CA PRO A 296 -33.92 7.33 3.37
C PRO A 296 -35.29 7.86 3.82
N GLU A 297 -35.91 8.72 3.02
CA GLU A 297 -37.27 9.21 3.27
C GLU A 297 -38.27 8.06 3.10
N LYS A 298 -39.13 7.84 4.10
CA LYS A 298 -40.36 7.07 3.93
C LYS A 298 -41.39 8.00 3.29
N TRP A 299 -41.62 7.87 2.00
CA TRP A 299 -42.71 8.59 1.34
C TRP A 299 -44.04 7.91 1.70
N THR A 300 -44.92 8.63 2.37
CA THR A 300 -46.35 8.29 2.47
C THR A 300 -47.12 9.22 1.52
N VAL A 301 -47.76 8.63 0.53
CA VAL A 301 -48.63 9.36 -0.40
C VAL A 301 -49.96 9.59 0.30
N GLU A 302 -50.22 10.82 0.73
CA GLU A 302 -51.58 11.23 1.08
C GLU A 302 -52.31 11.63 -0.21
N LYS A 303 -53.35 10.88 -0.58
CA LYS A 303 -54.25 11.25 -1.67
C LYS A 303 -55.00 12.52 -1.24
N GLN A 304 -54.78 13.62 -1.94
CA GLN A 304 -55.70 14.75 -1.89
C GLN A 304 -57.01 14.31 -2.55
N ASN A 305 -58.12 14.39 -1.82
CA ASN A 305 -59.45 14.19 -2.38
C ASN A 305 -59.68 15.24 -3.46
N GLU A 306 -60.07 14.77 -4.65
CA GLU A 306 -60.43 15.60 -5.79
C GLU A 306 -61.51 16.61 -5.37
N SER A 307 -61.23 17.90 -5.59
CA SER A 307 -62.24 18.95 -5.46
C SER A 307 -63.33 18.73 -6.52
N PRO A 308 -64.61 18.63 -6.14
CA PRO A 308 -65.68 18.55 -7.13
C PRO A 308 -65.77 19.88 -7.87
N LEU A 309 -65.78 19.80 -9.21
CA LEU A 309 -66.21 20.89 -10.10
C LEU A 309 -67.68 21.23 -9.85
#